data_AF-A0A7S1CTT5-F1
#
_entry.id   AF-A0A7S1CTT5-F1
#
_cell.length_a   1.000
_cell.length_b   1.000
_cell.length_c   1.000
_cell.angle_alpha   90.00
_cell.angle_beta   90.00
_cell.angle_gamma   90.00
#
_symmetry.space_group_name_H-M   'P 1'
#
loop_
_entity.id
_entity.type
_entity.pdbx_description
1 polymer ?
#
loop_
_entity_poly.entity_id
_entity_poly.type
_entity_poly.pdbx_seq_one_letter_code
_entity_poly.pdbx_strand_id
1 'polypeptide(L)'
;DGEYILPEAGGDLLRDGVGVLPTGRNIYALDPYRMPGPSAQIRGAAAADAILQAHLDANDNQYPETVAVSLWGLDAIKTKGESVAITLALIGARPVKEGTGRIVRFELIPLSEMNRPRIDVLCNVSGIFRDSFQNVLDLLDDLFKRAAEADEPADMNYIRKHAMTMSNEGLENPTARLFSNPSGDYGSMVNERVGASNWEDGSELGSTWVSRNAYSYGRGSEKGVARPEVLQSLLKTTDRVVQEIDSVEYGLTDIQEYYANTGALRRAAETAKGDASSKVGCSIIETFSKEPTPKELEDVLRLEYRSKLLNPKWADAMANSGSGGAFEISQRMTAMIGWGATVDFKEDWAWNQAAETYAFDQAMATKLKESNPEAFTNILKRMIEASGRGIWNPDEDTLDRLKNLYSEMDDTLEGI
;
A
#
# COMPACT_ATOMS: atom_id res chain seq x y z
N ASP A 1 33.18 -1.34 20.79
CA ASP A 1 34.22 -0.34 21.09
C ASP A 1 33.71 1.06 21.42
N GLY A 2 32.40 1.35 21.29
CA GLY A 2 31.89 2.71 21.56
C GLY A 2 32.42 3.75 20.56
N GLU A 3 32.86 3.29 19.40
CA GLU A 3 33.45 4.11 18.34
C GLU A 3 32.39 4.82 17.48
N TYR A 4 32.82 5.85 16.76
CA TYR A 4 31.96 6.63 15.88
C TYR A 4 31.78 5.95 14.53
N ILE A 5 30.56 5.51 14.25
CA ILE A 5 30.16 4.98 12.94
C ILE A 5 29.82 6.14 12.02
N LEU A 6 30.52 6.26 10.89
CA LEU A 6 30.28 7.33 9.92
C LEU A 6 28.83 7.30 9.40
N PRO A 7 28.18 8.46 9.30
CA PRO A 7 26.83 8.55 8.75
C PRO A 7 26.84 8.50 7.21
N GLU A 8 25.77 7.99 6.62
CA GLU A 8 25.56 8.00 5.16
C GLU A 8 24.08 8.14 4.83
N ALA A 9 23.73 8.66 3.66
CA ALA A 9 22.34 8.71 3.24
C ALA A 9 21.80 7.29 3.00
N GLY A 10 20.67 6.95 3.61
CA GLY A 10 19.90 5.77 3.22
C GLY A 10 19.19 6.01 1.89
N GLY A 11 18.98 4.95 1.12
CA GLY A 11 18.30 5.05 -0.17
C GLY A 11 18.25 3.73 -0.92
N ASP A 12 17.92 3.81 -2.19
CA ASP A 12 17.83 2.66 -3.09
C ASP A 12 19.02 2.67 -4.06
N LEU A 13 19.75 1.56 -4.18
CA LEU A 13 20.97 1.51 -5.01
C LEU A 13 20.67 1.70 -6.51
N LEU A 14 19.54 1.21 -7.00
CA LEU A 14 19.16 1.32 -8.41
C LEU A 14 18.75 2.74 -8.76
N ARG A 15 18.10 3.44 -7.83
CA ARG A 15 17.59 4.80 -8.00
C ARG A 15 18.64 5.86 -7.66
N ASP A 16 19.24 5.79 -6.48
CA ASP A 16 20.16 6.79 -5.94
C ASP A 16 21.63 6.52 -6.34
N GLY A 17 21.91 5.34 -6.94
CA GLY A 17 23.21 4.97 -7.45
C GLY A 17 24.24 4.73 -6.36
N VAL A 18 25.53 4.83 -6.72
CA VAL A 18 26.64 4.52 -5.79
C VAL A 18 26.75 5.46 -4.58
N GLY A 19 25.95 6.54 -4.54
CA GLY A 19 25.94 7.50 -3.43
C GLY A 19 25.43 6.92 -2.11
N VAL A 20 24.72 5.78 -2.13
CA VAL A 20 24.26 5.08 -0.92
C VAL A 20 25.23 3.99 -0.45
N LEU A 21 26.40 3.87 -1.09
CA LEU A 21 27.45 2.91 -0.77
C LEU A 21 28.68 3.60 -0.15
N PRO A 22 29.45 2.90 0.70
CA PRO A 22 29.32 1.50 1.09
C PRO A 22 28.31 1.26 2.24
N THR A 23 27.93 -0.01 2.44
CA THR A 23 27.14 -0.43 3.62
C THR A 23 27.99 -0.39 4.90
N GLY A 24 27.37 -0.67 6.07
CA GLY A 24 28.06 -0.60 7.37
C GLY A 24 28.20 0.83 7.91
N ARG A 25 27.28 1.72 7.51
CA ARG A 25 27.20 3.14 7.92
C ARG A 25 25.98 3.40 8.80
N ASN A 26 26.01 4.49 9.55
CA ASN A 26 24.87 4.95 10.33
C ASN A 26 23.92 5.76 9.44
N ILE A 27 22.93 5.09 8.85
CA ILE A 27 22.10 5.70 7.81
C ILE A 27 21.19 6.81 8.35
N TYR A 28 20.99 7.87 7.56
CA TYR A 28 20.00 8.93 7.83
C TYR A 28 19.02 9.09 6.66
N ALA A 29 17.86 9.68 6.95
CA ALA A 29 16.80 9.92 5.98
C ALA A 29 17.04 11.19 5.13
N LEU A 30 16.21 12.22 5.28
CA LEU A 30 16.32 13.49 4.56
C LEU A 30 15.82 14.67 5.39
N ASP A 31 16.08 15.90 4.91
CA ASP A 31 15.50 17.13 5.48
C ASP A 31 14.01 17.25 5.09
N PRO A 32 13.07 17.08 6.04
CA PRO A 32 11.64 17.02 5.72
C PRO A 32 11.09 18.38 5.25
N TYR A 33 11.80 19.49 5.50
CA TYR A 33 11.41 20.81 5.00
C TYR A 33 11.67 21.00 3.50
N ARG A 34 12.25 20.02 2.81
CA ARG A 34 12.52 20.07 1.37
C ARG A 34 11.65 19.11 0.56
N MET A 35 10.64 18.49 1.19
CA MET A 35 9.71 17.56 0.57
C MET A 35 8.45 18.28 0.01
N PRO A 36 8.01 18.00 -1.23
CA PRO A 36 8.64 17.12 -2.22
C PRO A 36 9.84 17.77 -2.92
N GLY A 37 10.85 16.97 -3.24
CA GLY A 37 12.03 17.40 -4.00
C GLY A 37 11.72 17.75 -5.46
N PRO A 38 12.59 18.47 -6.18
CA PRO A 38 12.32 18.90 -7.56
C PRO A 38 12.00 17.76 -8.54
N SER A 39 12.74 16.65 -8.49
CA SER A 39 12.48 15.47 -9.33
C SER A 39 11.14 14.82 -8.97
N ALA A 40 10.85 14.71 -7.67
CA ALA A 40 9.60 14.17 -7.16
C ALA A 40 8.39 14.97 -7.65
N GLN A 41 8.51 16.30 -7.75
CA GLN A 41 7.44 17.16 -8.28
C GLN A 41 7.14 16.86 -9.75
N ILE A 42 8.17 16.69 -10.58
CA ILE A 42 8.00 16.38 -12.01
C ILE A 42 7.36 14.99 -12.17
N ARG A 43 7.90 13.99 -11.46
CA ARG A 43 7.43 12.61 -11.53
C ARG A 43 6.04 12.44 -10.95
N GLY A 44 5.75 13.07 -9.81
CA GLY A 44 4.43 13.02 -9.18
C GLY A 44 3.35 13.70 -10.03
N ALA A 45 3.68 14.79 -10.73
CA ALA A 45 2.76 15.40 -11.70
C ALA A 45 2.48 14.46 -12.88
N ALA A 46 3.51 13.88 -13.48
CA ALA A 46 3.35 12.91 -14.57
C ALA A 46 2.54 11.66 -14.14
N ALA A 47 2.79 11.17 -12.93
CA ALA A 47 2.05 10.05 -12.36
C ALA A 47 0.57 10.41 -12.15
N ALA A 48 0.28 11.58 -11.57
CA ALA A 48 -1.09 12.04 -11.37
C ALA A 48 -1.84 12.19 -12.69
N ASP A 49 -1.23 12.80 -13.71
CA ASP A 49 -1.85 12.93 -15.04
C ASP A 49 -2.14 11.55 -15.65
N ALA A 50 -1.21 10.60 -15.52
CA ALA A 50 -1.41 9.24 -16.02
C ALA A 50 -2.48 8.47 -15.23
N ILE A 51 -2.58 8.65 -13.91
CA ILE A 51 -3.63 8.07 -13.07
C ILE A 51 -5.01 8.59 -13.51
N LEU A 52 -5.12 9.90 -13.74
CA LEU A 52 -6.37 10.51 -14.19
C LEU A 52 -6.74 10.03 -15.59
N GLN A 53 -5.78 9.96 -16.51
CA GLN A 53 -6.04 9.45 -17.86
C GLN A 53 -6.52 7.99 -17.83
N ALA A 54 -5.84 7.12 -17.09
CA ALA A 54 -6.23 5.72 -16.94
C ALA A 54 -7.64 5.58 -16.32
N HIS A 55 -8.02 6.47 -15.40
CA HIS A 55 -9.37 6.50 -14.85
C HIS A 55 -10.39 6.98 -15.89
N LEU A 56 -10.12 8.06 -16.62
CA LEU A 56 -11.00 8.58 -17.68
C LEU A 56 -11.30 7.53 -18.75
N ASP A 57 -10.25 6.84 -19.23
CA ASP A 57 -10.35 5.80 -20.25
C ASP A 57 -11.25 4.63 -19.81
N ALA A 58 -11.29 4.35 -18.51
CA ALA A 58 -12.07 3.26 -17.92
C ALA A 58 -13.48 3.67 -17.45
N ASN A 59 -13.79 4.97 -17.36
CA ASN A 59 -15.01 5.49 -16.71
C ASN A 59 -15.73 6.55 -17.55
N ASP A 60 -15.94 6.29 -18.84
CA ASP A 60 -16.71 7.16 -19.75
C ASP A 60 -16.25 8.63 -19.76
N ASN A 61 -14.94 8.86 -19.66
CA ASN A 61 -14.32 10.19 -19.55
C ASN A 61 -14.80 11.02 -18.34
N GLN A 62 -15.21 10.37 -17.25
CA GLN A 62 -15.46 11.03 -15.96
C GLN A 62 -14.21 11.01 -15.09
N TYR A 63 -13.92 12.13 -14.41
CA TYR A 63 -12.85 12.18 -13.43
C TYR A 63 -13.25 11.44 -12.15
N PRO A 64 -12.29 10.79 -11.44
CA PRO A 64 -12.58 10.25 -10.11
C PRO A 64 -12.91 11.40 -9.16
N GLU A 65 -13.89 11.23 -8.29
CA GLU A 65 -14.20 12.27 -7.31
C GLU A 65 -13.19 12.29 -6.16
N THR A 66 -12.87 11.10 -5.63
CA THR A 66 -11.83 10.92 -4.61
C THR A 66 -10.81 9.86 -5.03
N VAL A 67 -9.53 10.16 -4.84
CA VAL A 67 -8.42 9.22 -4.96
C VAL A 67 -7.77 9.03 -3.60
N ALA A 68 -7.69 7.79 -3.11
CA ALA A 68 -6.95 7.50 -1.89
C ALA A 68 -5.46 7.30 -2.20
N VAL A 69 -4.57 8.04 -1.55
CA VAL A 69 -3.12 7.98 -1.79
C VAL A 69 -2.42 7.53 -0.52
N SER A 70 -1.62 6.46 -0.62
CA SER A 70 -0.75 6.02 0.47
C SER A 70 0.47 6.93 0.61
N LEU A 71 0.67 7.48 1.81
CA LEU A 71 1.85 8.28 2.19
C LEU A 71 2.71 7.45 3.14
N TRP A 72 3.68 6.72 2.58
CA TRP A 72 4.57 5.85 3.33
C TRP A 72 5.93 6.51 3.57
N GLY A 73 6.44 6.36 4.79
CA GLY A 73 7.67 7.04 5.21
C GLY A 73 8.91 6.62 4.40
N LEU A 74 9.12 5.31 4.19
CA LEU A 74 10.29 4.81 3.47
C LEU A 74 10.28 5.24 2.00
N ASP A 75 9.15 5.07 1.33
CA ASP A 75 8.94 5.48 -0.07
C ASP A 75 9.23 6.98 -0.21
N ALA A 76 8.65 7.81 0.67
CA ALA A 76 8.88 9.25 0.66
C ALA A 76 10.35 9.63 0.90
N ILE A 77 11.11 8.86 1.69
CA ILE A 77 12.55 9.07 1.91
C ILE A 77 13.35 8.75 0.65
N LYS A 78 13.08 7.59 0.03
CA LYS A 78 13.79 7.14 -1.19
C LYS A 78 13.44 8.03 -2.39
N THR A 79 12.18 8.43 -2.51
CA THR A 79 11.72 9.20 -3.66
C THR A 79 11.76 10.71 -3.49
N LYS A 80 12.12 11.17 -2.28
CA LYS A 80 12.07 12.59 -1.89
C LYS A 80 10.64 13.15 -1.99
N GLY A 81 9.64 12.30 -1.73
CA GLY A 81 8.22 12.63 -1.64
C GLY A 81 7.45 12.59 -2.96
N GLU A 82 7.63 11.55 -3.79
CA GLU A 82 6.81 11.38 -5.00
C GLU A 82 5.32 11.23 -4.67
N SER A 83 4.95 10.41 -3.69
CA SER A 83 3.56 10.32 -3.18
C SER A 83 2.97 11.66 -2.73
N VAL A 84 3.73 12.51 -2.05
CA VAL A 84 3.29 13.88 -1.70
C VAL A 84 3.09 14.72 -2.96
N ALA A 85 3.98 14.63 -3.94
CA ALA A 85 3.84 15.32 -5.21
C ALA A 85 2.63 14.84 -6.02
N ILE A 86 2.30 13.54 -6.00
CA ILE A 86 1.08 12.98 -6.58
C ILE A 86 -0.14 13.62 -5.93
N THR A 87 -0.20 13.67 -4.59
CA THR A 87 -1.28 14.32 -3.85
C THR A 87 -1.44 15.79 -4.26
N LEU A 88 -0.34 16.55 -4.30
CA LEU A 88 -0.39 17.96 -4.73
C LEU A 88 -0.89 18.11 -6.17
N ALA A 89 -0.43 17.25 -7.08
CA ALA A 89 -0.84 17.28 -8.47
C ALA A 89 -2.34 16.97 -8.59
N LEU A 90 -2.87 15.93 -7.95
CA LEU A 90 -4.31 15.60 -7.96
C LEU A 90 -5.19 16.78 -7.48
N ILE A 91 -4.81 17.41 -6.37
CA ILE A 91 -5.50 18.60 -5.81
C ILE A 91 -5.37 19.82 -6.74
N GLY A 92 -4.30 19.90 -7.52
CA GLY A 92 -3.94 21.08 -8.30
C GLY A 92 -3.23 22.11 -7.45
N ALA A 93 -2.11 21.73 -6.85
CA ALA A 93 -1.31 22.55 -5.98
C ALA A 93 0.19 22.46 -6.32
N ARG A 94 0.96 23.47 -5.90
CA ARG A 94 2.42 23.55 -6.09
C ARG A 94 3.15 23.97 -4.82
N PRO A 95 4.35 23.44 -4.53
CA PRO A 95 5.12 23.86 -3.37
C PRO A 95 5.74 25.25 -3.56
N VAL A 96 5.65 26.07 -2.51
CA VAL A 96 6.27 27.39 -2.41
C VAL A 96 7.50 27.30 -1.53
N LYS A 97 8.63 27.75 -2.06
CA LYS A 97 9.91 27.74 -1.36
C LYS A 97 10.25 29.14 -0.85
N GLU A 98 10.82 29.21 0.35
CA GLU A 98 11.51 30.41 0.81
C GLU A 98 12.95 30.47 0.26
N GLY A 99 13.67 31.57 0.53
CA GLY A 99 15.02 31.82 -0.01
C GLY A 99 16.08 30.77 0.34
N THR A 100 15.87 29.96 1.38
CA THR A 100 16.77 28.85 1.78
C THR A 100 16.53 27.55 1.01
N GLY A 101 15.44 27.50 0.21
CA GLY A 101 14.97 26.32 -0.49
C GLY A 101 14.00 25.45 0.32
N ARG A 102 13.69 25.81 1.57
CA ARG A 102 12.65 25.14 2.37
C ARG A 102 11.26 25.40 1.80
N ILE A 103 10.44 24.38 1.77
CA ILE A 103 9.03 24.46 1.41
C ILE A 103 8.27 24.93 2.65
N VAL A 104 7.55 26.04 2.47
CA VAL A 104 6.85 26.73 3.56
C VAL A 104 5.33 26.76 3.37
N ARG A 105 4.86 26.41 2.17
CA ARG A 105 3.44 26.38 1.80
C ARG A 105 3.21 25.51 0.57
N PHE A 106 2.02 24.90 0.46
CA PHE A 106 1.49 24.38 -0.80
C PHE A 106 0.42 25.34 -1.34
N GLU A 107 0.64 25.95 -2.50
CA GLU A 107 -0.29 26.93 -3.09
C GLU A 107 -1.25 26.25 -4.07
N LEU A 108 -2.53 26.66 -4.08
CA LEU A 108 -3.46 26.19 -5.11
C LEU A 108 -3.10 26.80 -6.46
N ILE A 109 -3.12 25.97 -7.49
CA ILE A 109 -3.07 26.39 -8.89
C ILE A 109 -4.48 26.83 -9.29
N PRO A 110 -4.69 28.01 -9.89
CA PRO A 110 -6.00 28.45 -10.37
C PRO A 110 -6.63 27.44 -11.33
N LEU A 111 -7.96 27.22 -11.25
CA LEU A 111 -8.67 26.30 -12.15
C LEU A 111 -8.47 26.63 -13.64
N SER A 112 -8.31 27.92 -13.97
CA SER A 112 -8.04 28.38 -15.34
C SER A 112 -6.70 27.87 -15.90
N GLU A 113 -5.77 27.41 -15.05
CA GLU A 113 -4.51 26.79 -15.46
C GLU A 113 -4.61 25.24 -15.56
N MET A 114 -5.66 24.60 -15.02
CA MET A 114 -5.72 23.14 -14.85
C MET A 114 -6.55 22.40 -15.92
N ASN A 115 -7.57 23.03 -16.53
CA ASN A 115 -8.49 22.39 -17.48
C ASN A 115 -9.18 21.09 -16.98
N ARG A 116 -9.25 20.89 -15.66
CA ARG A 116 -9.89 19.75 -15.00
C ARG A 116 -10.36 20.13 -13.59
N PRO A 117 -11.25 19.35 -12.94
CA PRO A 117 -11.58 19.53 -11.54
C PRO A 117 -10.38 19.30 -10.61
N ARG A 118 -10.46 19.87 -9.40
CA ARG A 118 -9.67 19.42 -8.26
C ARG A 118 -10.22 18.09 -7.77
N ILE A 119 -9.35 17.11 -7.69
CA ILE A 119 -9.68 15.76 -7.21
C ILE A 119 -9.58 15.77 -5.69
N ASP A 120 -10.56 15.21 -4.99
CA ASP A 120 -10.44 15.02 -3.55
C ASP A 120 -9.47 13.88 -3.25
N VAL A 121 -8.74 13.98 -2.13
CA VAL A 121 -7.70 13.01 -1.81
C VAL A 121 -7.85 12.53 -0.39
N LEU A 122 -8.02 11.22 -0.21
CA LEU A 122 -7.88 10.55 1.08
C LEU A 122 -6.41 10.12 1.25
N CYS A 123 -5.67 10.81 2.09
CA CYS A 123 -4.29 10.43 2.39
C CYS A 123 -4.26 9.36 3.49
N ASN A 124 -3.91 8.13 3.11
CA ASN A 124 -3.62 7.04 4.04
C ASN A 124 -2.16 7.16 4.51
N VAL A 125 -1.96 7.72 5.69
CA VAL A 125 -0.66 8.07 6.25
C VAL A 125 -0.16 6.95 7.14
N SER A 126 1.03 6.41 6.85
CA SER A 126 1.63 5.40 7.75
C SER A 126 2.14 6.04 9.03
N GLY A 127 2.19 5.29 10.13
CA GLY A 127 2.71 5.80 11.41
C GLY A 127 4.14 6.33 11.31
N ILE A 128 4.99 5.72 10.47
CA ILE A 128 6.36 6.21 10.21
C ILE A 128 6.32 7.58 9.50
N PHE A 129 5.42 7.77 8.52
CA PHE A 129 5.29 9.05 7.85
C PHE A 129 4.79 10.13 8.81
N ARG A 130 3.76 9.80 9.62
CA ARG A 130 3.22 10.67 10.67
C ARG A 130 4.32 11.19 11.59
N ASP A 131 5.17 10.30 12.09
CA ASP A 131 6.17 10.65 13.09
C ASP A 131 7.39 11.37 12.49
N SER A 132 7.67 11.15 11.20
CA SER A 132 8.86 11.70 10.52
C SER A 132 8.60 13.02 9.78
N PHE A 133 7.37 13.27 9.34
CA PHE A 133 7.04 14.35 8.39
C PHE A 133 5.89 15.25 8.85
N GLN A 134 5.80 15.54 10.15
CA GLN A 134 4.74 16.40 10.72
C GLN A 134 4.62 17.75 10.00
N ASN A 135 5.73 18.37 9.58
CA ASN A 135 5.68 19.62 8.82
C ASN A 135 4.95 19.46 7.48
N VAL A 136 5.07 18.32 6.82
CA VAL A 136 4.37 18.05 5.55
C VAL A 136 2.88 17.84 5.82
N LEU A 137 2.51 17.14 6.90
CA LEU A 137 1.12 16.99 7.33
C LEU A 137 0.46 18.34 7.62
N ASP A 138 1.14 19.23 8.33
CA ASP A 138 0.64 20.58 8.63
C ASP A 138 0.38 21.38 7.34
N LEU A 139 1.27 21.27 6.35
CA LEU A 139 1.13 21.96 5.07
C LEU A 139 0.03 21.37 4.19
N LEU A 140 -0.17 20.04 4.22
CA LEU A 140 -1.26 19.37 3.50
C LEU A 140 -2.62 19.69 4.12
N ASP A 141 -2.74 19.69 5.45
CA ASP A 141 -3.97 20.06 6.16
C ASP A 141 -4.38 21.51 5.84
N ASP A 142 -3.43 22.45 5.87
CA ASP A 142 -3.65 23.84 5.45
C ASP A 142 -4.12 23.94 3.99
N LEU A 143 -3.56 23.12 3.09
CA LEU A 143 -3.96 23.06 1.70
C LEU A 143 -5.40 22.57 1.54
N PHE A 144 -5.79 21.48 2.21
CA PHE A 144 -7.15 20.94 2.14
C PHE A 144 -8.20 21.92 2.66
N LYS A 145 -7.91 22.63 3.75
CA LYS A 145 -8.78 23.70 4.27
C LYS A 145 -9.00 24.79 3.23
N ARG A 146 -7.92 25.32 2.64
CA ARG A 146 -8.02 26.33 1.59
C ARG A 146 -8.71 25.82 0.32
N ALA A 147 -8.51 24.56 -0.05
CA ALA A 147 -9.17 23.96 -1.21
C ALA A 147 -10.69 23.82 -0.99
N ALA A 148 -11.11 23.44 0.22
CA ALA A 148 -12.53 23.38 0.57
C ALA A 148 -13.20 24.76 0.63
N GLU A 149 -12.47 25.77 1.10
CA GLU A 149 -12.95 27.16 1.23
C GLU A 149 -12.94 27.96 -0.08
N ALA A 150 -12.19 27.50 -1.09
CA ALA A 150 -12.05 28.19 -2.38
C ALA A 150 -13.40 28.48 -3.04
N ASP A 151 -13.56 29.70 -3.59
CA ASP A 151 -14.76 30.12 -4.30
C ASP A 151 -14.80 29.52 -5.71
N GLU A 152 -15.05 28.21 -5.78
CA GLU A 152 -15.04 27.41 -6.99
C GLU A 152 -16.33 26.57 -7.08
N PRO A 153 -16.84 26.31 -8.30
CA PRO A 153 -17.97 25.40 -8.50
C PRO A 153 -17.70 23.99 -7.96
N ALA A 154 -18.70 23.36 -7.33
CA ALA A 154 -18.56 22.05 -6.69
C ALA A 154 -18.28 20.91 -7.69
N ASP A 155 -18.70 21.05 -8.95
CA ASP A 155 -18.39 20.14 -10.05
C ASP A 155 -16.96 20.31 -10.59
N MET A 156 -16.27 21.39 -10.22
CA MET A 156 -14.86 21.64 -10.54
C MET A 156 -13.93 21.54 -9.33
N ASN A 157 -14.48 21.30 -8.14
CA ASN A 157 -13.72 21.15 -6.90
C ASN A 157 -14.40 20.11 -6.00
N TYR A 158 -13.97 18.87 -6.12
CA TYR A 158 -14.54 17.74 -5.38
C TYR A 158 -14.21 17.80 -3.88
N ILE A 159 -13.08 18.42 -3.50
CA ILE A 159 -12.73 18.67 -2.09
C ILE A 159 -13.80 19.55 -1.42
N ARG A 160 -14.17 20.65 -2.08
CA ARG A 160 -15.24 21.55 -1.62
C ARG A 160 -16.59 20.86 -1.62
N LYS A 161 -16.94 20.14 -2.68
CA LYS A 161 -18.19 19.37 -2.80
C LYS A 161 -18.38 18.43 -1.61
N HIS A 162 -17.35 17.63 -1.30
CA HIS A 162 -17.40 16.67 -0.20
C HIS A 162 -17.37 17.34 1.17
N ALA A 163 -16.53 18.35 1.37
CA ALA A 163 -16.49 19.09 2.64
C ALA A 163 -17.83 19.79 2.94
N MET A 164 -18.48 20.37 1.94
CA MET A 164 -19.83 20.95 2.10
C MET A 164 -20.86 19.89 2.46
N THR A 165 -20.81 18.72 1.82
CA THR A 165 -21.72 17.60 2.11
C THR A 165 -21.57 17.15 3.57
N MET A 166 -20.34 16.89 4.01
CA MET A 166 -20.03 16.51 5.40
C MET A 166 -20.41 17.62 6.40
N SER A 167 -20.21 18.89 6.04
CA SER A 167 -20.61 20.02 6.88
C SER A 167 -22.13 20.11 7.05
N ASN A 168 -22.90 19.83 5.99
CA ASN A 168 -24.36 19.81 6.04
C ASN A 168 -24.89 18.63 6.88
N GLU A 169 -24.13 17.53 6.94
CA GLU A 169 -24.39 16.39 7.83
C GLU A 169 -23.96 16.65 9.28
N GLY A 170 -23.32 17.80 9.56
CA GLY A 170 -22.88 18.19 10.89
C GLY A 170 -21.60 17.49 11.36
N LEU A 171 -20.80 16.93 10.44
CA LEU A 171 -19.54 16.26 10.79
C LEU A 171 -18.49 17.28 11.24
N GLU A 172 -17.77 16.94 12.30
CA GLU A 172 -16.70 17.79 12.83
C GLU A 172 -15.44 17.69 11.95
N ASN A 173 -14.84 18.84 11.62
CA ASN A 173 -13.69 18.99 10.72
C ASN A 173 -13.90 18.30 9.35
N PRO A 174 -14.86 18.77 8.54
CA PRO A 174 -15.20 18.16 7.25
C PRO A 174 -14.07 18.25 6.21
N THR A 175 -12.99 18.98 6.51
CA THR A 175 -11.79 19.10 5.67
C THR A 175 -10.69 18.10 6.04
N ALA A 176 -10.88 17.24 7.05
CA ALA A 176 -9.89 16.23 7.41
C ALA A 176 -9.70 15.22 6.26
N ARG A 177 -8.45 15.03 5.84
CA ARG A 177 -8.06 14.13 4.74
C ARG A 177 -6.81 13.28 5.02
N LEU A 178 -6.10 13.57 6.10
CA LEU A 178 -4.88 12.88 6.51
C LEU A 178 -5.24 11.90 7.63
N PHE A 179 -5.30 10.61 7.32
CA PHE A 179 -5.75 9.57 8.25
C PHE A 179 -4.63 8.57 8.53
N SER A 180 -4.48 8.16 9.78
CA SER A 180 -3.43 7.27 10.26
C SER A 180 -3.93 6.48 11.49
N ASN A 181 -3.08 5.61 12.01
CA ASN A 181 -3.20 5.04 13.34
C ASN A 181 -3.19 6.09 14.46
N PRO A 182 -3.74 5.77 15.65
CA PRO A 182 -3.57 6.59 16.86
C PRO A 182 -2.11 6.96 17.13
N SER A 183 -1.88 8.05 17.87
CA SER A 183 -0.52 8.44 18.26
C SER A 183 0.17 7.34 19.05
N GLY A 184 1.39 6.96 18.64
CA GLY A 184 2.17 5.89 19.27
C GLY A 184 1.89 4.49 18.72
N ASP A 185 0.85 4.35 17.90
CA ASP A 185 0.47 3.10 17.26
C ASP A 185 0.94 3.03 15.80
N TYR A 186 1.08 1.80 15.30
CA TYR A 186 1.50 1.46 13.93
C TYR A 186 0.73 0.23 13.44
N GLY A 187 0.65 0.06 12.12
CA GLY A 187 0.08 -1.12 11.46
C GLY A 187 -1.44 -1.16 11.46
N SER A 188 -2.01 -1.89 10.51
CA SER A 188 -3.46 -1.95 10.32
C SER A 188 -4.15 -3.07 11.09
N MET A 189 -3.41 -3.95 11.76
CA MET A 189 -3.91 -5.20 12.37
C MET A 189 -4.44 -6.25 11.37
N VAL A 190 -4.44 -5.93 10.06
CA VAL A 190 -4.94 -6.85 9.01
C VAL A 190 -3.95 -7.97 8.77
N ASN A 191 -2.65 -7.68 8.74
CA ASN A 191 -1.59 -8.67 8.59
C ASN A 191 -1.57 -9.68 9.74
N GLU A 192 -1.79 -9.24 10.98
CA GLU A 192 -1.89 -10.11 12.16
C GLU A 192 -3.11 -11.03 12.05
N ARG A 193 -4.26 -10.50 11.63
CA ARG A 193 -5.47 -11.32 11.41
C ARG A 193 -5.28 -12.35 10.30
N VAL A 194 -4.70 -11.95 9.17
CA VAL A 194 -4.37 -12.86 8.07
C VAL A 194 -3.38 -13.94 8.53
N GLY A 195 -2.30 -13.55 9.21
CA GLY A 195 -1.29 -14.48 9.73
C GLY A 195 -1.88 -15.49 10.73
N ALA A 196 -2.74 -15.02 11.64
CA ALA A 196 -3.44 -15.87 12.61
C ALA A 196 -4.62 -16.65 12.03
N SER A 197 -4.98 -16.43 10.76
CA SER A 197 -6.21 -16.95 10.13
C SER A 197 -7.49 -16.60 10.91
N ASN A 198 -7.48 -15.50 11.67
CA ASN A 198 -8.57 -15.07 12.56
C ASN A 198 -9.43 -13.99 11.87
N TRP A 199 -10.16 -14.43 10.85
CA TRP A 199 -11.08 -13.61 10.07
C TRP A 199 -12.03 -14.52 9.28
N GLU A 200 -13.23 -14.04 9.00
CA GLU A 200 -14.26 -14.79 8.26
C GLU A 200 -14.27 -14.40 6.77
N ASP A 201 -14.32 -13.09 6.46
CA ASP A 201 -14.35 -12.58 5.10
C ASP A 201 -13.55 -11.28 4.92
N GLY A 202 -13.41 -10.83 3.67
CA GLY A 202 -12.67 -9.61 3.33
C GLY A 202 -13.27 -8.33 3.93
N SER A 203 -14.58 -8.26 4.14
CA SER A 203 -15.23 -7.07 4.72
C SER A 203 -14.83 -6.86 6.18
N GLU A 204 -14.57 -7.95 6.93
CA GLU A 204 -14.02 -7.89 8.28
C GLU A 204 -12.59 -7.32 8.30
N LEU A 205 -11.77 -7.66 7.32
CA LEU A 205 -10.42 -7.10 7.17
C LEU A 205 -10.46 -5.61 6.80
N GLY A 206 -11.37 -5.20 5.91
CA GLY A 206 -11.62 -3.78 5.62
C GLY A 206 -12.07 -3.01 6.86
N SER A 207 -12.98 -3.59 7.64
CA SER A 207 -13.45 -3.00 8.92
C SER A 207 -12.33 -2.90 9.96
N THR A 208 -11.46 -3.90 10.01
CA THR A 208 -10.25 -3.89 10.87
C THR A 208 -9.38 -2.70 10.49
N TRP A 209 -9.08 -2.52 9.20
CA TRP A 209 -8.30 -1.39 8.71
C TRP A 209 -8.95 -0.04 9.06
N VAL A 210 -10.26 0.12 8.86
CA VAL A 210 -10.99 1.37 9.19
C VAL A 210 -10.87 1.69 10.67
N SER A 211 -11.12 0.71 11.55
CA SER A 211 -11.05 0.91 13.01
C SER A 211 -9.68 1.38 13.47
N ARG A 212 -8.63 0.97 12.75
CA ARG A 212 -7.24 1.27 13.05
C ARG A 212 -6.73 2.56 12.41
N ASN A 213 -7.40 3.09 11.40
CA ASN A 213 -6.93 4.24 10.61
C ASN A 213 -7.88 5.45 10.64
N ALA A 214 -8.95 5.41 11.44
CA ALA A 214 -9.92 6.50 11.57
C ALA A 214 -9.43 7.73 12.36
N TYR A 215 -8.12 7.95 12.48
CA TYR A 215 -7.56 9.04 13.28
C TYR A 215 -6.92 10.10 12.37
N SER A 216 -7.44 11.32 12.43
CA SER A 216 -7.00 12.42 11.59
C SER A 216 -5.80 13.16 12.18
N TYR A 217 -4.97 13.68 11.27
CA TYR A 217 -3.77 14.45 11.57
C TYR A 217 -3.75 15.76 10.78
N GLY A 218 -3.08 16.76 11.32
CA GLY A 218 -2.94 18.06 10.69
C GLY A 218 -2.38 19.10 11.64
N ARG A 219 -2.63 20.37 11.33
CA ARG A 219 -2.07 21.49 12.05
C ARG A 219 -2.76 21.69 13.40
N GLY A 220 -1.98 22.12 14.40
CA GLY A 220 -2.52 22.53 15.70
C GLY A 220 -2.86 21.35 16.61
N SER A 221 -4.13 21.24 17.02
CA SER A 221 -4.62 20.18 17.91
C SER A 221 -5.01 18.88 17.19
N GLU A 222 -4.97 18.88 15.85
CA GLU A 222 -5.36 17.73 15.03
C GLU A 222 -4.24 16.65 15.04
N LYS A 223 -4.17 15.89 16.13
CA LYS A 223 -3.09 14.92 16.37
C LYS A 223 -3.65 13.58 16.82
N GLY A 224 -4.13 12.79 15.87
CA GLY A 224 -4.74 11.49 16.14
C GLY A 224 -6.15 11.64 16.73
N VAL A 225 -6.94 12.58 16.22
CA VAL A 225 -8.34 12.77 16.64
C VAL A 225 -9.19 11.75 15.90
N ALA A 226 -10.02 10.98 16.59
CA ALA A 226 -10.90 10.01 15.95
C ALA A 226 -11.96 10.72 15.09
N ARG A 227 -12.05 10.38 13.81
CA ARG A 227 -13.04 10.88 12.84
C ARG A 227 -13.59 9.76 11.94
N PRO A 228 -14.21 8.71 12.52
CA PRO A 228 -14.70 7.58 11.75
C PRO A 228 -15.78 7.97 10.73
N GLU A 229 -16.63 8.94 11.04
CA GLU A 229 -17.70 9.39 10.13
C GLU A 229 -17.15 10.14 8.91
N VAL A 230 -16.08 10.93 9.10
CA VAL A 230 -15.39 11.61 7.99
C VAL A 230 -14.66 10.60 7.11
N LEU A 231 -13.93 9.65 7.72
CA LEU A 231 -13.27 8.57 6.96
C LEU A 231 -14.31 7.76 6.17
N GLN A 232 -15.41 7.37 6.80
CA GLN A 232 -16.48 6.62 6.12
C GLN A 232 -17.08 7.40 4.94
N SER A 233 -17.21 8.72 5.06
CA SER A 233 -17.72 9.58 3.99
C SER A 233 -16.74 9.67 2.81
N LEU A 234 -15.42 9.68 3.08
CA LEU A 234 -14.38 9.65 2.04
C LEU A 234 -14.28 8.29 1.35
N LEU A 235 -14.41 7.20 2.10
CA LEU A 235 -14.41 5.85 1.54
C LEU A 235 -15.55 5.64 0.53
N LYS A 236 -16.74 6.19 0.82
CA LYS A 236 -17.90 6.16 -0.11
C LYS A 236 -17.61 6.83 -1.47
N THR A 237 -16.80 7.88 -1.47
CA THR A 237 -16.48 8.64 -2.70
C THR A 237 -15.16 8.21 -3.33
N THR A 238 -14.43 7.27 -2.73
CA THR A 238 -13.12 6.82 -3.23
C THR A 238 -13.28 5.91 -4.44
N ASP A 239 -12.84 6.37 -5.61
CA ASP A 239 -12.95 5.63 -6.88
C ASP A 239 -11.66 4.90 -7.25
N ARG A 240 -10.53 5.35 -6.69
CA ARG A 240 -9.22 4.72 -6.94
C ARG A 240 -8.30 4.82 -5.72
N VAL A 241 -7.57 3.75 -5.44
CA VAL A 241 -6.43 3.71 -4.49
C VAL A 241 -5.13 3.81 -5.28
N VAL A 242 -4.15 4.56 -4.76
CA VAL A 242 -2.82 4.71 -5.34
C VAL A 242 -1.77 4.32 -4.30
N GLN A 243 -0.91 3.38 -4.68
CA GLN A 243 0.23 2.96 -3.88
C GLN A 243 1.52 3.12 -4.71
N GLU A 244 2.53 3.69 -4.08
CA GLU A 244 3.89 3.76 -4.63
C GLU A 244 4.66 2.49 -4.25
N ILE A 245 5.55 2.02 -5.12
CA ILE A 245 6.57 1.03 -4.76
C ILE A 245 7.92 1.62 -5.16
N ASP A 246 8.77 1.76 -4.16
CA ASP A 246 10.04 2.46 -4.26
C ASP A 246 11.19 1.59 -4.76
N SER A 247 11.02 0.25 -4.77
CA SER A 247 12.13 -0.68 -5.00
C SER A 247 11.74 -1.94 -5.77
N VAL A 248 12.73 -2.56 -6.42
CA VAL A 248 12.52 -3.85 -7.14
C VAL A 248 12.61 -5.02 -6.15
N GLU A 249 13.43 -4.87 -5.12
CA GLU A 249 13.67 -5.90 -4.10
C GLU A 249 12.43 -6.16 -3.23
N TYR A 250 11.75 -5.10 -2.79
CA TYR A 250 10.54 -5.18 -1.97
C TYR A 250 9.36 -4.58 -2.73
N GLY A 251 8.52 -5.47 -3.27
CA GLY A 251 7.25 -5.16 -3.90
C GLY A 251 6.06 -5.72 -3.12
N LEU A 252 4.91 -5.79 -3.79
CA LEU A 252 3.60 -6.08 -3.21
C LEU A 252 3.51 -7.43 -2.51
N THR A 253 4.27 -8.40 -2.99
CA THR A 253 4.27 -9.77 -2.46
C THR A 253 5.36 -9.98 -1.42
N ASP A 254 6.25 -8.99 -1.18
CA ASP A 254 7.42 -9.13 -0.31
C ASP A 254 7.18 -8.80 1.14
N ILE A 255 6.24 -7.90 1.42
CA ILE A 255 5.89 -7.52 2.78
C ILE A 255 4.39 -7.49 2.96
N GLN A 256 3.95 -7.86 4.15
CA GLN A 256 2.55 -7.92 4.51
C GLN A 256 1.84 -6.57 4.47
N GLU A 257 2.59 -5.48 4.62
CA GLU A 257 2.04 -4.13 4.76
C GLU A 257 1.24 -3.69 3.53
N TYR A 258 1.56 -4.17 2.32
CA TYR A 258 0.85 -3.77 1.11
C TYR A 258 -0.58 -4.32 1.06
N TYR A 259 -0.79 -5.62 1.25
CA TYR A 259 -2.17 -6.14 1.30
C TYR A 259 -2.91 -5.60 2.55
N ALA A 260 -2.19 -5.46 3.66
CA ALA A 260 -2.76 -5.05 4.94
C ALA A 260 -3.19 -3.58 4.98
N ASN A 261 -2.63 -2.73 4.12
CA ASN A 261 -3.00 -1.32 4.01
C ASN A 261 -3.65 -0.99 2.67
N THR A 262 -2.98 -1.25 1.53
CA THR A 262 -3.50 -0.93 0.19
C THR A 262 -4.71 -1.79 -0.15
N GLY A 263 -4.58 -3.11 0.01
CA GLY A 263 -5.67 -4.05 -0.25
C GLY A 263 -6.84 -3.82 0.70
N ALA A 264 -6.57 -3.69 2.00
CA ALA A 264 -7.61 -3.46 3.00
C ALA A 264 -8.32 -2.10 2.86
N LEU A 265 -7.61 -1.04 2.47
CA LEU A 265 -8.20 0.26 2.14
C LEU A 265 -9.13 0.16 0.93
N ARG A 266 -8.70 -0.53 -0.15
CA ARG A 266 -9.57 -0.79 -1.31
C ARG A 266 -10.83 -1.52 -0.87
N ARG A 267 -10.69 -2.60 -0.11
CA ARG A 267 -11.82 -3.37 0.44
C ARG A 267 -12.76 -2.51 1.29
N ALA A 268 -12.20 -1.63 2.13
CA ALA A 268 -12.97 -0.72 2.96
C ALA A 268 -13.77 0.28 2.11
N ALA A 269 -13.18 0.81 1.03
CA ALA A 269 -13.87 1.70 0.09
C ALA A 269 -15.00 0.98 -0.68
N GLU A 270 -14.73 -0.21 -1.20
CA GLU A 270 -15.75 -1.07 -1.87
C GLU A 270 -16.91 -1.38 -0.91
N THR A 271 -16.61 -1.75 0.34
CA THR A 271 -17.60 -2.02 1.38
C THR A 271 -18.41 -0.76 1.73
N ALA A 272 -17.76 0.40 1.82
CA ALA A 272 -18.42 1.66 2.16
C ALA A 272 -19.41 2.12 1.07
N LYS A 273 -19.11 1.86 -0.21
CA LYS A 273 -20.01 2.13 -1.34
C LYS A 273 -21.28 1.27 -1.32
N GLY A 274 -21.24 0.10 -0.67
CA GLY A 274 -22.41 -0.71 -0.32
C GLY A 274 -23.04 -1.53 -1.46
N ASP A 275 -22.51 -1.43 -2.68
CA ASP A 275 -22.89 -2.29 -3.81
C ASP A 275 -21.77 -3.30 -4.06
N ALA A 276 -22.11 -4.59 -4.07
CA ALA A 276 -21.16 -5.68 -4.34
C ALA A 276 -20.47 -5.56 -5.71
N SER A 277 -20.99 -4.74 -6.62
CA SER A 277 -20.41 -4.42 -7.92
C SER A 277 -19.54 -3.16 -7.95
N SER A 278 -19.52 -2.36 -6.88
CA SER A 278 -18.72 -1.13 -6.78
C SER A 278 -17.23 -1.47 -6.67
N LYS A 279 -16.58 -1.66 -7.81
CA LYS A 279 -15.13 -1.84 -7.88
C LYS A 279 -14.42 -0.51 -7.68
N VAL A 280 -13.42 -0.51 -6.81
CA VAL A 280 -12.49 0.62 -6.64
C VAL A 280 -11.20 0.27 -7.37
N GLY A 281 -10.77 1.13 -8.28
CA GLY A 281 -9.52 0.91 -9.03
C GLY A 281 -8.31 0.94 -8.09
N CYS A 282 -7.20 0.29 -8.45
CA CYS A 282 -5.98 0.36 -7.66
C CYS A 282 -4.75 0.50 -8.56
N SER A 283 -4.12 1.67 -8.54
CA SER A 283 -2.94 1.96 -9.32
C SER A 283 -1.68 1.81 -8.50
N ILE A 284 -0.74 1.06 -9.04
CA ILE A 284 0.60 0.88 -8.50
C ILE A 284 1.57 1.71 -9.32
N ILE A 285 2.31 2.58 -8.64
CA ILE A 285 3.34 3.44 -9.24
C ILE A 285 4.71 2.90 -8.85
N GLU A 286 5.40 2.28 -9.79
CA GLU A 286 6.80 1.85 -9.60
C GLU A 286 7.72 3.06 -9.80
N THR A 287 8.43 3.50 -8.76
CA THR A 287 9.25 4.73 -8.83
C THR A 287 10.72 4.48 -9.10
N PHE A 288 11.09 3.22 -9.34
CA PHE A 288 12.37 2.78 -9.89
C PHE A 288 12.37 2.71 -11.43
N SER A 289 11.22 2.87 -12.08
CA SER A 289 11.11 2.90 -13.54
C SER A 289 11.40 4.30 -14.09
N LYS A 290 11.76 4.36 -15.38
CA LYS A 290 12.01 5.64 -16.06
C LYS A 290 10.77 6.55 -16.05
N GLU A 291 9.60 5.98 -16.37
CA GLU A 291 8.33 6.70 -16.43
C GLU A 291 7.39 6.17 -15.34
N PRO A 292 6.79 7.04 -14.49
CA PRO A 292 5.93 6.62 -13.39
C PRO A 292 4.51 6.25 -13.88
N THR A 293 4.44 5.28 -14.79
CA THR A 293 3.19 4.82 -15.40
C THR A 293 2.39 3.99 -14.39
N PRO A 294 1.10 4.31 -14.15
CA PRO A 294 0.25 3.49 -13.30
C PRO A 294 -0.01 2.13 -13.93
N LYS A 295 0.18 1.08 -13.13
CA LYS A 295 -0.24 -0.28 -13.46
C LYS A 295 -1.40 -0.69 -12.57
N GLU A 296 -2.35 -1.46 -13.08
CA GLU A 296 -3.41 -2.00 -12.23
C GLU A 296 -2.81 -3.06 -11.28
N LEU A 297 -3.27 -3.04 -10.02
CA LEU A 297 -2.78 -3.90 -8.94
C LEU A 297 -2.67 -5.37 -9.34
N GLU A 298 -3.73 -5.91 -9.94
CA GLU A 298 -3.80 -7.31 -10.34
C GLU A 298 -2.73 -7.67 -11.38
N ASP A 299 -2.39 -6.76 -12.30
CA ASP A 299 -1.34 -6.98 -13.28
C ASP A 299 0.05 -6.99 -12.65
N VAL A 300 0.29 -6.12 -11.66
CA VAL A 300 1.55 -6.12 -10.89
C VAL A 300 1.66 -7.39 -10.05
N LEU A 301 0.59 -7.83 -9.39
CA LEU A 301 0.58 -9.11 -8.65
C LEU A 301 0.91 -10.28 -9.57
N ARG A 302 0.27 -10.38 -10.75
CA ARG A 302 0.60 -11.43 -11.74
C ARG A 302 2.08 -11.38 -12.15
N LEU A 303 2.61 -10.19 -12.41
CA LEU A 303 4.03 -10.00 -12.76
C LEU A 303 4.96 -10.43 -11.63
N GLU A 304 4.68 -10.02 -10.38
CA GLU A 304 5.50 -10.35 -9.23
C GLU A 304 5.49 -11.86 -8.94
N TYR A 305 4.32 -12.51 -8.94
CA TYR A 305 4.26 -13.95 -8.76
C TYR A 305 5.01 -14.70 -9.87
N ARG A 306 4.92 -14.27 -11.13
CA ARG A 306 5.67 -14.86 -12.24
C ARG A 306 7.19 -14.62 -12.16
N SER A 307 7.62 -13.48 -11.64
CA SER A 307 9.04 -13.11 -11.58
C SER A 307 9.74 -13.54 -10.28
N LYS A 308 8.99 -13.80 -9.21
CA LYS A 308 9.48 -14.22 -7.88
C LYS A 308 8.98 -15.63 -7.54
N LEU A 309 7.89 -15.76 -6.78
CA LEU A 309 7.42 -17.04 -6.21
C LEU A 309 7.35 -18.19 -7.23
N LEU A 310 6.95 -17.94 -8.47
CA LEU A 310 6.76 -18.97 -9.48
C LEU A 310 7.89 -19.01 -10.51
N ASN A 311 8.95 -18.24 -10.29
CA ASN A 311 10.16 -18.25 -11.10
C ASN A 311 11.12 -19.33 -10.57
N PRO A 312 11.47 -20.34 -11.37
CA PRO A 312 12.38 -21.41 -10.94
C PRO A 312 13.71 -20.89 -10.40
N LYS A 313 14.27 -19.81 -10.97
CA LYS A 313 15.53 -19.23 -10.50
C LYS A 313 15.42 -18.67 -9.08
N TRP A 314 14.29 -18.04 -8.77
CA TRP A 314 14.03 -17.49 -7.44
C TRP A 314 13.73 -18.62 -6.45
N ALA A 315 12.89 -19.58 -6.85
CA ALA A 315 12.54 -20.74 -6.04
C ALA A 315 13.78 -21.54 -5.62
N ASP A 316 14.66 -21.86 -6.58
CA ASP A 316 15.91 -22.56 -6.31
C ASP A 316 16.86 -21.76 -5.42
N ALA A 317 17.01 -20.46 -5.67
CA ALA A 317 17.88 -19.60 -4.88
C ALA A 317 17.40 -19.49 -3.42
N MET A 318 16.10 -19.32 -3.20
CA MET A 318 15.52 -19.24 -1.86
C MET A 318 15.62 -20.59 -1.15
N ALA A 319 15.23 -21.69 -1.78
CA ALA A 319 15.31 -23.00 -1.15
C ALA A 319 16.76 -23.41 -0.81
N ASN A 320 17.76 -22.91 -1.55
CA ASN A 320 19.19 -23.11 -1.26
C ASN A 320 19.75 -22.14 -0.20
N SER A 321 18.97 -21.18 0.29
CA SER A 321 19.35 -20.22 1.33
C SER A 321 19.02 -20.70 2.75
N GLY A 322 18.74 -21.99 2.92
CA GLY A 322 18.45 -22.63 4.20
C GLY A 322 17.15 -22.11 4.83
N SER A 323 17.14 -22.06 6.17
CA SER A 323 15.92 -21.75 6.94
C SER A 323 15.30 -20.39 6.58
N GLY A 324 16.13 -19.37 6.31
CA GLY A 324 15.66 -18.04 5.94
C GLY A 324 14.96 -18.01 4.57
N GLY A 325 15.47 -18.74 3.58
CA GLY A 325 14.83 -18.80 2.27
C GLY A 325 13.55 -19.64 2.27
N ALA A 326 13.49 -20.70 3.08
CA ALA A 326 12.24 -21.43 3.31
C ALA A 326 11.18 -20.55 4.00
N PHE A 327 11.60 -19.71 4.96
CA PHE A 327 10.72 -18.70 5.57
C PHE A 327 10.20 -17.69 4.53
N GLU A 328 11.06 -17.16 3.66
CA GLU A 328 10.62 -16.24 2.60
C GLU A 328 9.57 -16.86 1.67
N ILE A 329 9.75 -18.11 1.22
CA ILE A 329 8.77 -18.84 0.41
C ILE A 329 7.44 -18.96 1.18
N SER A 330 7.49 -19.35 2.45
CA SER A 330 6.32 -19.45 3.32
C SER A 330 5.56 -18.12 3.46
N GLN A 331 6.29 -17.01 3.61
CA GLN A 331 5.68 -15.68 3.70
C GLN A 331 4.98 -15.27 2.40
N ARG A 332 5.45 -15.70 1.22
CA ARG A 332 4.74 -15.48 -0.05
C ARG A 332 3.40 -16.20 -0.12
N MET A 333 3.32 -17.40 0.44
CA MET A 333 2.05 -18.12 0.54
C MET A 333 1.05 -17.37 1.42
N THR A 334 1.52 -16.80 2.54
CA THR A 334 0.71 -15.93 3.40
C THR A 334 0.29 -14.64 2.66
N ALA A 335 1.16 -14.04 1.86
CA ALA A 335 0.82 -12.88 1.05
C ALA A 335 -0.24 -13.21 -0.02
N MET A 336 -0.21 -14.41 -0.62
CA MET A 336 -1.29 -14.85 -1.54
C MET A 336 -2.65 -14.91 -0.83
N ILE A 337 -2.71 -15.39 0.42
CA ILE A 337 -3.95 -15.29 1.22
C ILE A 337 -4.34 -13.84 1.45
N GLY A 338 -3.39 -12.98 1.85
CA GLY A 338 -3.65 -11.57 2.12
C GLY A 338 -4.25 -10.83 0.92
N TRP A 339 -3.68 -11.01 -0.27
CA TRP A 339 -4.21 -10.42 -1.51
C TRP A 339 -5.53 -11.08 -1.95
N GLY A 340 -5.66 -12.41 -1.81
CA GLY A 340 -6.92 -13.10 -2.05
C GLY A 340 -8.06 -12.61 -1.15
N ALA A 341 -7.76 -12.31 0.12
CA ALA A 341 -8.73 -11.85 1.11
C ALA A 341 -9.12 -10.38 0.96
N THR A 342 -8.15 -9.52 0.62
CA THR A 342 -8.37 -8.07 0.60
C THR A 342 -8.85 -7.55 -0.76
N VAL A 343 -8.38 -8.12 -1.88
CA VAL A 343 -8.73 -7.64 -3.23
C VAL A 343 -9.29 -8.71 -4.16
N ASP A 344 -9.68 -9.87 -3.62
CA ASP A 344 -10.19 -11.01 -4.40
C ASP A 344 -9.23 -11.46 -5.53
N PHE A 345 -7.92 -11.42 -5.28
CA PHE A 345 -6.91 -11.98 -6.19
C PHE A 345 -6.94 -13.53 -6.14
N LYS A 346 -7.83 -14.13 -6.93
CA LYS A 346 -8.16 -15.57 -6.93
C LYS A 346 -7.71 -16.28 -8.20
N GLU A 347 -6.40 -16.27 -8.44
CA GLU A 347 -5.79 -16.81 -9.65
C GLU A 347 -5.37 -18.28 -9.44
N ASP A 348 -6.25 -19.23 -9.82
CA ASP A 348 -6.02 -20.68 -9.59
C ASP A 348 -4.70 -21.18 -10.16
N TRP A 349 -4.24 -20.64 -11.30
CA TRP A 349 -2.96 -21.04 -11.91
C TRP A 349 -1.76 -20.76 -11.00
N ALA A 350 -1.82 -19.71 -10.18
CA ALA A 350 -0.71 -19.33 -9.29
C ALA A 350 -0.60 -20.33 -8.13
N TRP A 351 -1.75 -20.70 -7.55
CA TRP A 351 -1.82 -21.70 -6.49
C TRP A 351 -1.46 -23.10 -6.98
N ASN A 352 -1.97 -23.51 -8.15
CA ASN A 352 -1.64 -24.81 -8.75
C ASN A 352 -0.13 -24.93 -8.98
N GLN A 353 0.49 -23.90 -9.58
CA GLN A 353 1.93 -23.90 -9.83
C GLN A 353 2.75 -23.86 -8.53
N ALA A 354 2.29 -23.13 -7.51
CA ALA A 354 2.92 -23.12 -6.19
C ALA A 354 2.84 -24.50 -5.50
N ALA A 355 1.70 -25.18 -5.59
CA ALA A 355 1.51 -26.54 -5.05
C ALA A 355 2.43 -27.55 -5.74
N GLU A 356 2.48 -27.52 -7.08
CA GLU A 356 3.41 -28.32 -7.88
C GLU A 356 4.87 -28.10 -7.47
N THR A 357 5.28 -26.83 -7.36
CA THR A 357 6.68 -26.47 -7.11
C THR A 357 7.11 -26.75 -5.68
N TYR A 358 6.31 -26.35 -4.69
CA TYR A 358 6.76 -26.29 -3.30
C TYR A 358 6.29 -27.44 -2.43
N ALA A 359 5.15 -28.06 -2.75
CA ALA A 359 4.61 -29.18 -1.97
C ALA A 359 4.80 -30.53 -2.67
N PHE A 360 4.70 -30.57 -4.00
CA PHE A 360 4.57 -31.82 -4.74
C PHE A 360 5.85 -32.28 -5.45
N ASP A 361 6.74 -31.36 -5.82
CA ASP A 361 8.11 -31.70 -6.20
C ASP A 361 8.83 -32.26 -4.97
N GLN A 362 9.21 -33.54 -5.03
CA GLN A 362 9.81 -34.24 -3.90
C GLN A 362 11.15 -33.62 -3.47
N ALA A 363 11.98 -33.17 -4.42
CA ALA A 363 13.27 -32.61 -4.10
C ALA A 363 13.14 -31.23 -3.43
N MET A 364 12.22 -30.40 -3.92
CA MET A 364 11.90 -29.12 -3.29
C MET A 364 11.28 -29.32 -1.91
N ALA A 365 10.26 -30.17 -1.79
CA ALA A 365 9.57 -30.43 -0.54
C ALA A 365 10.52 -30.97 0.54
N THR A 366 11.36 -31.97 0.23
CA THR A 366 12.37 -32.49 1.17
C THR A 366 13.32 -31.37 1.62
N LYS A 367 13.83 -30.55 0.70
CA LYS A 367 14.75 -29.46 1.04
C LYS A 367 14.11 -28.43 1.97
N LEU A 368 12.86 -28.06 1.71
CA LEU A 368 12.12 -27.11 2.56
C LEU A 368 11.82 -27.70 3.94
N LYS A 369 11.37 -28.96 4.00
CA LYS A 369 11.15 -29.70 5.25
C LYS A 369 12.42 -29.74 6.10
N GLU A 370 13.56 -30.10 5.52
CA GLU A 370 14.84 -30.17 6.24
C GLU A 370 15.36 -28.79 6.67
N SER A 371 15.11 -27.76 5.86
CA SER A 371 15.60 -26.40 6.13
C SER A 371 14.80 -25.68 7.21
N ASN A 372 13.46 -25.83 7.19
CA ASN A 372 12.54 -25.18 8.12
C ASN A 372 11.17 -25.90 8.10
N PRO A 373 10.96 -26.90 8.99
CA PRO A 373 9.72 -27.66 9.11
C PRO A 373 8.48 -26.79 9.33
N GLU A 374 8.59 -25.74 10.14
CA GLU A 374 7.49 -24.82 10.46
C GLU A 374 7.09 -23.98 9.24
N ALA A 375 8.07 -23.50 8.47
CA ALA A 375 7.81 -22.79 7.23
C ALA A 375 7.12 -23.70 6.20
N PHE A 376 7.60 -24.93 6.03
CA PHE A 376 6.95 -25.90 5.14
C PHE A 376 5.52 -26.23 5.59
N THR A 377 5.30 -26.40 6.88
CA THR A 377 3.96 -26.61 7.46
C THR A 377 3.05 -25.42 7.16
N ASN A 378 3.55 -24.18 7.27
CA ASN A 378 2.76 -23.01 6.90
C ASN A 378 2.44 -22.96 5.40
N ILE A 379 3.35 -23.35 4.51
CA ILE A 379 3.07 -23.45 3.05
C ILE A 379 1.82 -24.32 2.82
N LEU A 380 1.80 -25.52 3.39
CA LEU A 380 0.67 -26.45 3.28
C LEU A 380 -0.61 -25.87 3.91
N LYS A 381 -0.49 -25.33 5.12
CA LYS A 381 -1.61 -24.69 5.83
C LYS A 381 -2.25 -23.58 5.01
N ARG A 382 -1.45 -22.71 4.38
CA ARG A 382 -1.95 -21.61 3.54
C ARG A 382 -2.64 -22.13 2.28
N MET A 383 -2.14 -23.19 1.64
CA MET A 383 -2.83 -23.80 0.49
C MET A 383 -4.19 -24.39 0.88
N ILE A 384 -4.25 -25.12 2.00
CA ILE A 384 -5.51 -25.69 2.51
C ILE A 384 -6.49 -24.57 2.90
N GLU A 385 -6.00 -23.52 3.56
CA GLU A 385 -6.81 -22.34 3.89
C GLU A 385 -7.34 -21.64 2.64
N ALA A 386 -6.52 -21.46 1.61
CA ALA A 386 -6.95 -20.86 0.35
C ALA A 386 -8.14 -21.62 -0.27
N SER A 387 -8.08 -22.96 -0.23
CA SER A 387 -9.18 -23.81 -0.66
C SER A 387 -10.43 -23.66 0.22
N GLY A 388 -10.26 -23.75 1.54
CA GLY A 388 -11.38 -23.61 2.49
C GLY A 388 -12.09 -22.25 2.44
N ARG A 389 -11.41 -21.20 1.98
CA ARG A 389 -11.95 -19.84 1.83
C ARG A 389 -12.42 -19.50 0.41
N GLY A 390 -12.35 -20.44 -0.54
CA GLY A 390 -12.68 -20.19 -1.94
C GLY A 390 -11.80 -19.11 -2.59
N ILE A 391 -10.55 -18.99 -2.13
CA ILE A 391 -9.50 -18.19 -2.78
C ILE A 391 -8.83 -19.02 -3.89
N TRP A 392 -8.81 -20.34 -3.73
CA TRP A 392 -8.28 -21.31 -4.68
C TRP A 392 -9.26 -22.49 -4.83
N ASN A 393 -9.46 -22.99 -6.04
CA ASN A 393 -10.31 -24.16 -6.30
C ASN A 393 -9.48 -25.35 -6.83
N PRO A 394 -8.73 -26.07 -5.97
CA PRO A 394 -8.05 -27.30 -6.39
C PRO A 394 -9.03 -28.43 -6.70
N ASP A 395 -8.58 -29.42 -7.48
CA ASP A 395 -9.27 -30.70 -7.55
C ASP A 395 -9.16 -31.48 -6.23
N GLU A 396 -10.04 -32.48 -6.05
CA GLU A 396 -10.13 -33.26 -4.81
C GLU A 396 -8.81 -33.99 -4.51
N ASP A 397 -8.17 -34.58 -5.53
CA ASP A 397 -6.90 -35.29 -5.41
C ASP A 397 -5.77 -34.37 -4.89
N THR A 398 -5.69 -33.14 -5.41
CA THR A 398 -4.73 -32.11 -4.99
C THR A 398 -4.96 -31.73 -3.54
N LEU A 399 -6.21 -31.47 -3.15
CA LEU A 399 -6.55 -31.07 -1.79
C LEU A 399 -6.26 -32.20 -0.79
N ASP A 400 -6.60 -33.45 -1.12
CA ASP A 400 -6.36 -34.60 -0.25
C ASP A 400 -4.86 -34.89 -0.12
N ARG A 401 -4.08 -34.73 -1.20
CA ARG A 401 -2.62 -34.82 -1.13
C ARG A 401 -2.01 -33.78 -0.19
N LEU A 402 -2.50 -32.53 -0.22
CA LEU A 402 -2.04 -31.48 0.70
C LEU A 402 -2.38 -31.79 2.16
N LYS A 403 -3.60 -32.27 2.44
CA LYS A 403 -4.02 -32.67 3.79
C LYS A 403 -3.16 -33.82 4.33
N ASN A 404 -2.85 -34.81 3.50
CA ASN A 404 -1.99 -35.92 3.88
C ASN A 404 -0.57 -35.43 4.23
N LEU A 405 0.02 -34.58 3.37
CA LEU A 405 1.34 -33.98 3.65
C LEU A 405 1.33 -33.13 4.92
N TYR A 406 0.23 -32.43 5.21
CA TYR A 406 0.09 -31.62 6.42
C TYR A 406 0.02 -32.52 7.66
N SER A 407 -0.76 -33.60 7.63
CA SER A 407 -0.84 -34.58 8.72
C SER A 407 0.52 -35.22 9.03
N GLU A 408 1.29 -35.59 8.00
CA GLU A 408 2.64 -36.15 8.18
C GLU A 408 3.60 -35.17 8.87
N MET A 409 3.48 -33.87 8.56
CA MET A 409 4.28 -32.82 9.18
C MET A 409 3.86 -32.58 10.64
N ASP A 410 2.56 -32.64 10.93
CA ASP A 410 2.01 -32.49 12.28
C ASP A 410 2.53 -33.59 13.21
N ASP A 411 2.44 -34.86 12.78
CA ASP A 411 2.98 -36.02 13.52
C ASP A 411 4.48 -35.83 13.82
N THR A 412 5.24 -35.39 12.82
CA THR A 412 6.68 -35.15 12.94
C THR A 412 7.02 -34.03 13.94
N LEU A 413 6.24 -32.95 13.95
CA LEU A 413 6.45 -31.80 14.84
C LEU A 413 5.98 -32.06 16.28
N GLU A 414 4.90 -32.81 16.44
CA GLU A 414 4.39 -33.23 17.75
C GLU A 414 5.16 -34.42 18.36
N GLY A 415 5.99 -35.10 17.56
CA GLY A 415 6.86 -36.19 18.01
C GLY A 415 6.14 -37.53 18.18
N ILE A 416 5.09 -37.76 17.40
CA ILE A 416 4.31 -39.01 17.31
C ILE A 416 4.84 -39.83 16.14
#